data_AF-A0A9X4ELT6-F1
#
_entry.id   AF-A0A9X4ELT6-F1
#
_cell.length_a   1.000
_cell.length_b   1.000
_cell.length_c   1.000
_cell.angle_alpha   90.00
_cell.angle_beta   90.00
_cell.angle_gamma   90.00
#
_symmetry.space_group_name_H-M   'P 1'
#
loop_
_entity.id
_entity.type
_entity.pdbx_description
1 polymer ?
#
loop_
_entity_poly.entity_id
_entity_poly.type
_entity_poly.pdbx_seq_one_letter_code
_entity_poly.pdbx_strand_id
1 'polypeptide(L)' 'MKYVRWTLIAVLSLIVVLLAIANRDEVVLSINPLDRADAATSLVLPLFLVILLSIFIGILIGWAASTLKARARRRRA' A
#
# COMPACT_ATOMS: atom_id res chain seq x y z
N MET A 1 -11.96 6.45 -25.24
CA MET A 1 -11.75 5.56 -24.07
C MET A 1 -10.34 5.65 -23.48
N LYS A 2 -9.24 5.46 -24.25
CA LYS A 2 -7.88 5.48 -23.66
C LYS A 2 -7.57 6.79 -22.94
N TYR A 3 -7.77 7.93 -23.62
CA TYR A 3 -7.41 9.24 -23.08
C TYR A 3 -8.15 9.55 -21.78
N VAL A 4 -9.45 9.25 -21.71
CA VAL A 4 -10.26 9.37 -20.48
C VAL A 4 -9.66 8.56 -19.33
N ARG A 5 -9.25 7.31 -19.58
CA ARG A 5 -8.61 6.47 -18.55
C ARG A 5 -7.29 7.07 -18.07
N TRP A 6 -6.44 7.53 -18.98
CA TRP A 6 -5.15 8.13 -18.63
C TRP A 6 -5.32 9.44 -17.86
N THR A 7 -6.26 10.29 -18.27
CA THR A 7 -6.60 11.52 -17.54
C THR A 7 -7.11 11.20 -16.14
N LEU A 8 -8.00 10.21 -16.00
CA LEU A 8 -8.53 9.82 -14.69
C LEU A 8 -7.43 9.29 -13.76
N ILE A 9 -6.53 8.45 -14.28
CA ILE A 9 -5.37 7.96 -13.51
C ILE A 9 -4.47 9.14 -13.11
N ALA A 10 -4.16 10.05 -14.03
CA ALA A 10 -3.29 11.20 -13.75
C ALA A 10 -3.88 12.10 -12.64
N VAL A 11 -5.18 12.39 -12.70
CA VAL A 11 -5.88 13.17 -11.67
C VAL A 11 -5.87 12.46 -10.33
N LEU A 12 -6.19 11.16 -10.31
CA LEU A 12 -6.16 10.37 -9.08
C LEU A 12 -4.76 10.33 -8.47
N SER A 13 -3.73 10.10 -9.28
CA SER A 13 -2.33 10.11 -8.85
C SER A 13 -1.93 11.46 -8.26
N LEU A 14 -2.34 12.57 -8.89
CA LEU A 14 -2.06 13.91 -8.37
C LEU A 14 -2.68 14.12 -6.99
N ILE A 15 -3.94 13.72 -6.80
CA ILE A 15 -4.63 13.80 -5.50
C ILE A 15 -3.88 13.00 -4.43
N VAL A 16 -3.47 11.77 -4.74
CA VAL A 16 -2.72 10.92 -3.81
C VAL A 16 -1.39 11.57 -3.42
N VAL A 17 -0.67 12.17 -4.38
CA VAL A 17 0.60 12.86 -4.10
C VAL A 17 0.38 14.09 -3.22
N LEU A 18 -0.63 14.92 -3.51
CA LEU A 18 -0.94 16.09 -2.69
C LEU A 18 -1.34 15.69 -1.27
N LEU A 19 -2.14 14.64 -1.12
CA LEU A 19 -2.52 14.09 0.19
C LEU A 19 -1.27 13.61 0.95
N ALA A 20 -0.36 12.91 0.29
CA ALA A 20 0.90 12.45 0.90
C ALA A 20 1.78 13.61 1.35
N ILE A 21 1.93 14.66 0.53
CA ILE A 21 2.72 15.85 0.89
C ILE A 21 2.08 16.59 2.05
N ALA A 22 0.76 16.74 2.05
CA ALA A 22 0.02 17.43 3.11
C ALA A 22 0.07 16.69 4.45
N ASN A 23 0.16 15.35 4.42
CA ASN A 23 0.20 14.49 5.60
C ASN A 23 1.57 13.85 5.79
N ARG A 24 2.64 14.57 5.45
CA ARG A 24 4.03 14.09 5.51
C ARG A 24 4.61 14.09 6.93
N ASP A 25 3.85 14.52 7.91
CA ASP A 25 4.28 14.62 9.30
C ASP A 25 4.66 13.23 9.84
N GLU A 26 5.74 13.19 10.61
CA GLU A 26 6.24 11.96 11.20
C GLU A 26 5.32 11.50 12.32
N VAL A 27 4.89 10.24 12.25
CA VAL A 27 4.07 9.60 13.27
C VAL A 27 4.83 8.40 13.84
N VAL A 28 4.77 8.24 15.15
CA VAL A 28 5.31 7.05 15.81
C VAL A 28 4.32 5.91 15.60
N LEU A 29 4.71 4.93 14.79
CA LEU A 29 4.01 3.68 14.63
C LEU A 29 4.55 2.66 15.64
N SER A 30 3.76 2.34 16.68
CA SER A 30 4.09 1.23 17.58
C SER A 30 3.60 -0.10 17.01
N ILE A 31 4.52 -1.06 16.85
CA ILE A 31 4.19 -2.44 16.44
C ILE A 31 3.72 -3.25 17.65
N ASN A 32 4.20 -2.93 18.87
CA ASN A 32 3.77 -3.61 20.09
C ASN A 32 2.52 -2.91 20.66
N PRO A 33 1.33 -3.56 20.66
CA PRO A 33 0.12 -2.96 21.22
C PRO A 33 0.05 -3.04 22.75
N LEU A 34 0.87 -3.88 23.39
CA LEU A 34 0.81 -4.15 24.83
C LEU A 34 1.68 -3.20 25.65
N ASP A 35 2.78 -2.73 25.07
CA ASP A 35 3.64 -1.72 25.67
C ASP A 35 3.85 -0.57 24.69
N ARG A 36 3.29 0.59 25.03
CA ARG A 36 3.41 1.81 24.21
C ARG A 36 4.72 2.55 24.46
N ALA A 37 5.44 2.21 25.53
CA ALA A 37 6.76 2.78 25.85
C ALA A 37 7.91 1.98 25.22
N ASP A 38 7.60 0.85 24.58
CA ASP A 38 8.60 0.02 23.88
C ASP A 38 9.17 0.74 22.64
N ALA A 39 10.29 1.42 22.85
CA ALA A 39 11.06 2.06 21.78
C ALA A 39 11.67 1.03 20.80
N ALA A 40 11.84 -0.23 21.22
CA ALA A 40 12.45 -1.27 20.39
C ALA A 40 11.59 -1.70 19.19
N THR A 41 10.27 -1.51 19.27
CA THR A 41 9.30 -1.88 18.21
C THR A 41 8.53 -0.68 17.66
N SER A 42 9.04 0.52 17.87
CA SER A 42 8.45 1.76 17.37
C SER A 42 9.19 2.23 16.11
N LEU A 43 8.46 2.53 15.03
CA LEU A 43 9.00 3.14 13.81
C LEU A 43 8.49 4.56 13.67
N VAL A 44 9.39 5.50 13.41
CA VAL A 44 9.03 6.90 13.11
C VAL A 44 9.03 7.07 11.61
N LEU A 45 7.84 7.28 11.05
CA LEU A 45 7.67 7.46 9.61
C LEU A 45 6.30 8.08 9.29
N PRO A 46 6.16 8.76 8.14
CA PRO A 46 4.88 9.35 7.76
C PRO A 46 3.79 8.29 7.55
N LEU A 47 2.59 8.53 8.10
CA LEU A 47 1.50 7.55 8.07
C LEU A 47 1.07 7.19 6.64
N PHE A 48 1.14 8.14 5.70
CA PHE A 48 0.78 7.89 4.30
C PHE A 48 1.65 6.76 3.71
N LEU A 49 2.93 6.67 4.10
CA LEU A 49 3.87 5.69 3.59
C LEU A 49 3.50 4.28 4.08
N VAL A 50 3.09 4.16 5.34
CA VAL A 50 2.58 2.91 5.94
C VAL A 50 1.36 2.41 5.17
N ILE A 51 0.37 3.28 4.97
CA ILE A 51 -0.89 2.93 4.33
C ILE A 51 -0.66 2.50 2.88
N LEU A 52 0.09 3.30 2.11
CA LEU A 52 0.37 3.00 0.70
C LEU A 52 1.17 1.70 0.53
N LEU A 53 2.20 1.48 1.35
CA LEU A 53 2.96 0.22 1.31
C LEU A 53 2.11 -0.98 1.71
N SER A 54 1.28 -0.85 2.74
CA SER A 54 0.38 -1.94 3.18
C SER A 54 -0.58 -2.36 2.05
N ILE A 55 -1.21 -1.39 1.39
CA ILE A 55 -2.10 -1.64 0.25
C ILE A 55 -1.30 -2.28 -0.90
N PHE A 56 -0.13 -1.73 -1.23
CA PHE A 56 0.72 -2.23 -2.31
C PHE A 56 1.15 -3.68 -2.09
N ILE A 57 1.59 -4.02 -0.88
CA ILE A 57 1.93 -5.39 -0.48
C ILE A 57 0.70 -6.31 -0.63
N GLY A 58 -0.47 -5.87 -0.18
CA GLY A 58 -1.72 -6.63 -0.33
C GLY A 58 -2.05 -6.93 -1.80
N ILE A 59 -1.88 -5.96 -2.69
CA ILE A 59 -2.07 -6.12 -4.14
C ILE A 59 -1.07 -7.13 -4.71
N LEU A 60 0.21 -7.03 -4.34
CA LEU A 60 1.26 -7.97 -4.78
C LEU A 60 0.96 -9.41 -4.36
N ILE A 61 0.56 -9.61 -3.11
CA ILE A 61 0.18 -10.93 -2.59
C ILE A 61 -1.03 -11.47 -3.34
N GLY A 62 -2.08 -10.66 -3.53
CA GLY A 62 -3.28 -11.04 -4.27
C GLY A 62 -2.96 -11.42 -5.73
N TRP A 63 -2.12 -10.62 -6.40
CA TRP A 63 -1.67 -10.89 -7.76
C TRP A 63 -0.87 -12.20 -7.85
N ALA A 64 0.10 -12.42 -6.95
CA ALA A 64 0.89 -13.65 -6.92
C ALA A 64 0.01 -14.88 -6.66
N ALA A 65 -0.88 -14.83 -5.68
CA ALA A 65 -1.80 -15.92 -5.36
C ALA A 65 -2.75 -16.25 -6.53
N SER A 66 -3.28 -15.23 -7.21
CA SER A 66 -4.16 -15.42 -8.37
C SER A 66 -3.42 -16.08 -9.55
N THR A 67 -2.16 -15.70 -9.77
CA THR A 67 -1.32 -16.23 -10.85
C THR A 67 -0.96 -17.71 -10.60
N LEU A 68 -0.63 -18.06 -9.36
CA LEU A 68 -0.36 -19.46 -8.98
C LEU A 68 -1.60 -20.34 -9.16
N LYS A 69 -2.78 -19.88 -8.72
CA LYS A 69 -4.05 -20.58 -8.94
C LYS A 69 -4.37 -20.76 -10.42
N ALA A 70 -4.17 -19.72 -11.23
CA ALA A 70 -4.38 -19.79 -12.68
C ALA A 70 -3.45 -20.83 -13.35
N ARG A 71 -2.17 -20.85 -12.97
CA ARG A 71 -1.19 -21.84 -13.46
C ARG A 71 -1.55 -23.27 -13.06
N ALA A 72 -2.00 -23.48 -11.82
CA ALA A 72 -2.43 -24.81 -11.35
C ALA A 72 -3.64 -25.34 -12.11
N ARG A 73 -4.63 -24.49 -12.44
CA ARG A 73 -5.78 -24.88 -13.26
C ARG A 73 -5.39 -25.32 -14.66
N ARG A 74 -4.46 -24.61 -15.31
CA ARG A 74 -3.97 -24.95 -16.66
C ARG A 74 -3.18 -26.27 -16.71
N ARG A 75 -2.63 -26.74 -15.58
CA ARG A 75 -1.91 -28.03 -15.51
C ARG A 75 -2.84 -29.24 -15.30
N ARG A 76 -4.11 -29.01 -14.98
CA ARG A 76 -5.12 -30.05 -14.71
C ARG A 76 -6.09 -30.27 -15.87
N ALA A 77 -6.04 -29.42 -16.90
CA ALA A 77 -6.77 -29.56 -18.16
C ALA A 77 -5.80 -30.10 -19.21
#